data_AF-A0A0Q7KGH4-F1
#
_entry.id   AF-A0A0Q7KGH4-F1
#
_cell.length_a   1.000
_cell.length_b   1.000
_cell.length_c   1.000
_cell.angle_alpha   90.00
_cell.angle_beta   90.00
_cell.angle_gamma   90.00
#
_symmetry.space_group_name_H-M   'P 1'
#
loop_
_entity.id
_entity.type
_entity.pdbx_description
1 polymer ?
#
loop_
_entity_poly.entity_id
_entity_poly.type
_entity_poly.pdbx_seq_one_letter_code
_entity_poly.pdbx_strand_id
1 'polypeptide(L)' 'MDLPVAVSVLLIVAGVWNVVVWPPFLRRVLKDPRARDEAGRATTFLTVHVVLVTVSLTLGLATGVVGIAALV' A
#
# COMPACT_ATOMS: atom_id res chain seq x y z
N MET A 1 -17.46 -9.00 -15.29
CA MET A 1 -16.43 -10.05 -15.11
C MET A 1 -17.03 -11.08 -14.18
N ASP A 2 -17.15 -12.34 -14.56
CA ASP A 2 -17.77 -13.34 -13.67
C ASP A 2 -16.71 -13.96 -12.75
N LEU A 3 -16.52 -13.37 -11.57
CA LEU A 3 -15.77 -13.99 -10.47
C LEU A 3 -16.74 -14.51 -9.40
N PRO A 4 -16.39 -15.61 -8.69
CA PRO A 4 -17.17 -16.04 -7.53
C PRO A 4 -17.23 -14.93 -6.47
N VAL A 5 -18.39 -14.74 -5.83
CA VAL A 5 -18.60 -13.71 -4.80
C VAL A 5 -17.53 -13.74 -3.71
N ALA A 6 -17.14 -14.93 -3.25
CA ALA A 6 -16.09 -15.09 -2.24
C ALA A 6 -14.73 -14.55 -2.71
N VAL A 7 -14.39 -14.73 -4.00
CA VAL A 7 -13.15 -14.20 -4.59
C VAL A 7 -13.23 -12.68 -4.68
N SER A 8 -14.35 -12.12 -5.13
CA SER A 8 -14.55 -10.67 -5.21
C SER A 8 -14.41 -10.01 -3.83
N VAL A 9 -15.03 -10.59 -2.79
CA VAL A 9 -14.89 -10.12 -1.40
C VAL A 9 -13.45 -10.21 -0.92
N LEU A 10 -12.75 -11.31 -1.22
CA LEU A 10 -11.33 -11.47 -0.86
C LEU A 10 -10.47 -10.35 -1.47
N LEU A 11 -10.69 -10.00 -2.74
CA LEU A 11 -9.95 -8.93 -3.42
C LEU A 11 -10.23 -7.56 -2.77
N ILE A 12 -11.49 -7.28 -2.41
CA ILE A 12 -11.85 -6.05 -1.69
C ILE A 12 -11.15 -5.98 -0.34
N VAL A 13 -11.20 -7.06 0.45
CA VAL A 13 -10.53 -7.14 1.75
C VAL A 13 -9.01 -6.95 1.61
N ALA A 14 -8.39 -7.58 0.61
CA ALA A 14 -6.96 -7.42 0.34
C ALA A 14 -6.59 -5.96 -0.03
N GLY A 15 -7.44 -5.28 -0.80
CA GLY A 15 -7.27 -3.87 -1.13
C GLY A 15 -7.40 -2.97 0.10
N VAL A 16 -8.43 -3.18 0.92
CA VAL A 16 -8.64 -2.45 2.19
C VAL A 16 -7.46 -2.66 3.14
N TRP A 17 -6.98 -3.89 3.27
CA TRP A 17 -5.83 -4.21 4.13
C TRP A 17 -4.58 -3.41 3.75
N ASN A 18 -4.28 -3.27 2.45
CA ASN A 18 -3.15 -2.45 1.98
C ASN A 18 -3.29 -0.99 2.44
N VAL A 19 -4.48 -0.39 2.26
CA VAL A 19 -4.75 1.00 2.66
C VAL A 19 -4.65 1.18 4.18
N VAL A 20 -4.99 0.16 4.97
CA VAL A 20 -4.92 0.21 6.44
C VAL A 20 -3.49 0.08 6.96
N VAL A 21 -2.69 -0.84 6.41
CA VAL A 21 -1.38 -1.21 6.97
C VAL A 21 -0.26 -0.26 6.57
N TRP A 22 -0.25 0.18 5.31
CA TRP A 22 0.89 0.93 4.77
C TRP A 22 1.06 2.34 5.36
N PRO A 23 0.00 3.15 5.61
CA PRO A 23 0.20 4.50 6.16
C PRO A 23 0.82 4.50 7.56
N PRO A 24 0.38 3.67 8.54
CA PRO A 24 1.06 3.53 9.82
C PRO A 24 2.51 3.04 9.70
N PHE A 25 2.79 2.14 8.75
CA PHE A 25 4.16 1.68 8.47
C PHE A 25 5.04 2.82 7.96
N LEU A 26 4.58 3.57 6.96
CA LEU A 26 5.33 4.70 6.41
C LEU A 26 5.60 5.79 7.47
N ARG A 27 4.62 6.06 8.35
CA ARG A 27 4.82 6.97 9.49
C ARG A 27 5.94 6.52 10.43
N ARG A 28 6.15 5.20 10.60
CA ARG A 28 7.27 4.68 11.41
C ARG A 28 8.59 4.82 10.68
N VAL A 29 8.62 4.50 9.38
CA VAL A 29 9.81 4.69 8.53
C VAL A 29 10.27 6.14 8.54
N LEU A 30 9.34 7.09 8.40
CA LEU A 30 9.66 8.53 8.43
C LEU A 30 10.27 9.02 9.74
N LYS A 31 10.04 8.30 10.85
CA LYS A 31 10.61 8.59 12.17
C LYS A 31 11.90 7.82 12.46
N ASP A 32 12.30 6.90 11.59
CA ASP A 32 13.53 6.15 11.74
C ASP A 32 14.74 7.09 11.58
N PRO A 33 15.75 7.02 12.47
CA PRO A 33 16.96 7.85 12.37
C PRO A 33 17.68 7.75 11.02
N ARG A 34 17.53 6.61 10.31
CA ARG A 34 18.15 6.38 8.99
C ARG A 34 17.40 7.08 7.85
N ALA A 35 16.21 7.62 8.09
CA ALA A 35 15.37 8.18 7.04
C ALA A 35 15.93 9.45 6.42
N ARG A 36 16.66 10.24 7.20
CA ARG A 36 17.27 11.49 6.76
C ARG A 36 18.74 11.56 7.14
N ASP A 37 19.54 12.19 6.28
CA ASP A 37 20.95 12.47 6.58
C ASP A 37 21.09 13.69 7.51
N GLU A 38 22.34 14.02 7.88
CA GLU A 38 22.65 15.15 8.76
C GLU A 38 22.19 16.51 8.19
N ALA A 39 22.06 16.62 6.86
CA ALA A 39 21.54 17.80 6.17
C ALA A 39 20.00 17.76 6.00
N GLY A 40 19.32 16.75 6.55
CA GLY A 40 17.88 16.56 6.48
C GLY A 40 17.36 16.00 5.15
N ARG A 41 18.24 15.58 4.23
CA ARG A 41 17.84 15.03 2.92
C ARG A 41 17.38 13.58 3.05
N ALA A 42 16.46 13.16 2.18
CA ALA A 42 16.00 11.78 2.14
C ALA A 42 17.16 10.84 1.77
N THR A 43 17.35 9.80 2.56
CA THR A 43 18.34 8.75 2.27
C THR A 43 17.75 7.70 1.32
N THR A 44 18.60 6.84 0.76
CA THR A 44 18.16 5.65 0.01
C THR A 44 17.20 4.77 0.83
N PHE A 45 17.40 4.69 2.14
CA PHE A 45 16.50 3.96 3.05
C PHE A 45 15.08 4.53 2.98
N LEU A 46 14.91 5.85 3.11
CA LEU A 46 13.59 6.46 3.03
C LEU A 46 13.00 6.34 1.62
N THR A 47 13.79 6.61 0.59
CA THR A 47 13.32 6.56 -0.81
C THR A 47 12.80 5.17 -1.18
N VAL A 48 13.53 4.09 -0.87
CA VAL A 48 13.09 2.72 -1.18
C VAL A 48 11.77 2.40 -0.48
N HIS A 49 11.63 2.75 0.80
CA HIS A 49 10.40 2.46 1.54
C HIS A 49 9.20 3.27 1.06
N VAL A 50 9.41 4.54 0.68
CA VAL A 50 8.36 5.36 0.06
C VAL A 50 7.91 4.70 -1.26
N VAL A 51 8.84 4.32 -2.13
CA VAL A 51 8.52 3.64 -3.39
C VAL A 51 7.77 2.33 -3.16
N LEU A 52 8.26 1.49 -2.24
CA LEU A 52 7.59 0.22 -1.89
C LEU A 52 6.17 0.45 -1.39
N VAL A 53 5.96 1.41 -0.49
CA VAL A 53 4.63 1.76 0.02
C VAL A 53 3.73 2.28 -1.08
N THR A 54 4.21 3.20 -1.93
CA THR A 54 3.42 3.77 -3.02
C THR A 54 2.98 2.70 -4.01
N VAL A 55 3.91 1.85 -4.49
CA VAL A 55 3.59 0.77 -5.42
C VAL A 55 2.61 -0.21 -4.78
N SER A 56 2.82 -0.61 -3.53
CA SER A 56 1.94 -1.55 -2.84
C SER A 56 0.53 -0.98 -2.64
N LEU A 57 0.40 0.31 -2.30
CA LEU A 57 -0.88 0.99 -2.21
C LEU A 57 -1.59 1.04 -3.58
N THR A 58 -0.87 1.38 -4.65
CA THR A 58 -1.44 1.38 -6.01
C THR A 58 -1.96 -0.01 -6.39
N LEU A 59 -1.17 -1.06 -6.16
CA LEU A 59 -1.59 -2.43 -6.44
C LEU A 59 -2.75 -2.88 -5.55
N GLY A 60 -2.74 -2.52 -4.27
CA GLY A 60 -3.84 -2.80 -3.33
C GLY A 60 -5.14 -2.12 -3.75
N LEU A 61 -5.08 -0.85 -4.15
CA LEU A 61 -6.24 -0.12 -4.67
C LEU A 61 -6.77 -0.75 -5.97
N ALA A 62 -5.88 -1.07 -6.92
CA ALA A 62 -6.27 -1.76 -8.15
C ALA A 62 -6.93 -3.11 -7.86
N THR A 63 -6.39 -3.87 -6.90
CA THR A 63 -6.97 -5.15 -6.45
C THR A 63 -8.38 -4.96 -5.90
N GLY A 64 -8.58 -3.96 -5.04
CA GLY A 64 -9.90 -3.63 -4.50
C GLY A 64 -10.89 -3.20 -5.58
N VAL A 65 -10.45 -2.39 -6.54
CA VAL A 65 -11.26 -1.97 -7.70
C VAL A 65 -11.71 -3.16 -8.54
N VAL A 66 -10.83 -4.12 -8.81
CA VAL A 66 -11.19 -5.37 -9.52
C VAL A 66 -12.24 -6.15 -8.75
N GLY A 67 -12.10 -6.26 -7.41
CA GLY A 67 -13.09 -6.92 -6.56
C GLY A 67 -14.46 -6.24 -6.62
N ILE A 68 -14.51 -4.91 -6.59
CA ILE A 68 -15.76 -4.14 -6.72
C ILE A 68 -16.37 -4.34 -8.11
N ALA A 69 -15.57 -4.22 -9.17
CA ALA A 69 -16.01 -4.36 -10.55
C ALA A 69 -16.50 -5.77 -10.91
N ALA A 70 -16.22 -6.77 -10.07
CA ALA A 70 -16.73 -8.14 -10.22
C ALA A 70 -18.02 -8.40 -9.43
N LEU A 71 -18.50 -7.44 -8.63
CA LEU A 71 -19.79 -7.50 -7.93
C LEU A 71 -20.90 -6.67 -8.60
N VAL A 72 -20.54 -5.91 -9.63
CA VAL A 72 -21.43 -5.04 -10.43
C VAL A 72 -21.52 -5.59 -11.84
#